data_AF-A0A8T4DBX7-F1
#
_entry.id   AF-A0A8T4DBX7-F1
#
_cell.length_a   1.000
_cell.length_b   1.000
_cell.length_c   1.000
_cell.angle_alpha   90.00
_cell.angle_beta   90.00
_cell.angle_gamma   90.00
#
_symmetry.space_group_name_H-M   'P 1'
#
loop_
_entity.id
_entity.type
_entity.pdbx_description
1 polymer ?
#
loop_
_entity_poly.entity_id
_entity_poly.type
_entity_poly.pdbx_seq_one_letter_code
_entity_poly.pdbx_strand_id
1 'polypeptide(L)'
;MFMPAVLHLKPEDIDTNEKRGKYTVSVIGCEEKGVLYATAFAEAGFKVVCTDADQTLVKCLSKGKTLFSDREVESKLKSFLRREQLSVTSELQKAVSQSDIIVMTLAAKIDDKKQPDYSEVESTCKQVGTALNRGALFIYGGIAGLGFTEGVVKETLENTSGLRVGEDFGLVYSPIQFFDRQPLASIANQELKVAALDGKSLDSAAKVLGVITGKDVKQVSDVKTAEAALLFTIAKQDANLALANELAVFCENAGIDYFETLKLVDAHGASFSPTVEAEEVNRNEAYFLLESAENLNAKLRLPVLARKINEDMVRHAINLTKDALRSCGKTLRRARVAVFGTAKPKTATTIFIKMLERRGAKASLYDPLFSKNELSDVARVLKRSMKEAVEGADCIVVFTEQDQFKRLNLKRVLAVMKKPAAMVDLTGMFEPKKVERKGFEYRGLGRGVEKK
;
A
#
# COMPACT_ATOMS: atom_id res chain seq x y z
N MET A 1 -34.74 20.62 15.55
CA MET A 1 -33.56 21.03 16.32
C MET A 1 -32.41 21.04 15.33
N PHE A 2 -31.87 22.20 14.97
CA PHE A 2 -30.72 22.26 14.05
C PHE A 2 -29.55 21.54 14.74
N MET A 3 -29.06 20.45 14.17
CA MET A 3 -27.81 19.84 14.65
C MET A 3 -26.69 20.88 14.49
N PRO A 4 -25.79 21.04 15.48
CA PRO A 4 -24.66 21.94 15.35
C PRO A 4 -23.82 21.52 14.14
N ALA A 5 -23.46 22.47 13.29
CA ALA A 5 -22.51 22.24 12.22
C ALA A 5 -21.18 21.74 12.82
N VAL A 6 -20.61 20.65 12.28
CA VAL A 6 -19.32 20.10 12.74
C VAL A 6 -18.19 21.13 12.61
N LEU A 7 -18.32 22.10 11.71
CA LEU A 7 -17.41 23.24 11.59
C LEU A 7 -17.34 24.14 12.85
N HIS A 8 -18.29 24.01 13.79
CA HIS A 8 -18.36 24.77 15.03
C HIS A 8 -18.40 23.87 16.28
N LEU A 9 -17.89 22.65 16.13
CA LEU A 9 -17.97 21.61 17.13
C LEU A 9 -17.20 21.99 18.41
N LYS A 10 -17.89 21.93 19.56
CA LYS A 10 -17.27 22.09 20.88
C LYS A 10 -16.85 20.72 21.42
N PRO A 11 -15.83 20.64 22.29
CA PRO A 11 -15.43 19.37 22.91
C PRO A 11 -16.59 18.62 23.58
N GLU A 12 -17.48 19.36 24.23
CA GLU A 12 -18.68 18.85 24.90
C GLU A 12 -19.67 18.19 23.93
N ASP A 13 -19.62 18.48 22.63
CA ASP A 13 -20.55 17.91 21.65
C ASP A 13 -20.17 16.47 21.28
N ILE A 14 -18.95 16.03 21.57
CA ILE A 14 -18.43 14.69 21.22
C ILE A 14 -17.69 14.01 22.37
N ASP A 15 -17.90 14.41 23.62
CA ASP A 15 -17.20 13.86 24.79
C ASP A 15 -17.68 12.45 25.21
N THR A 16 -18.92 12.07 24.90
CA THR A 16 -19.50 10.73 25.17
C THR A 16 -19.91 9.99 23.91
N ASN A 17 -19.98 8.64 23.99
CA ASN A 17 -20.43 7.78 22.88
C ASN A 17 -21.84 8.16 22.39
N GLU A 18 -22.75 8.50 23.31
CA GLU A 18 -24.13 8.85 22.97
C GLU A 18 -24.21 10.16 22.19
N LYS A 19 -23.39 11.16 22.54
CA LYS A 19 -23.31 12.41 21.77
C LYS A 19 -22.64 12.18 20.42
N ARG A 20 -21.58 11.36 20.36
CA ARG A 20 -20.90 10.98 19.10
C ARG A 20 -21.80 10.23 18.14
N GLY A 21 -22.67 9.36 18.65
CA GLY A 21 -23.65 8.61 17.85
C GLY A 21 -24.68 9.46 17.13
N LYS A 22 -24.78 10.76 17.46
CA LYS A 22 -25.61 11.73 16.72
C LYS A 22 -24.98 12.16 15.40
N TYR A 23 -23.66 12.05 15.26
CA TYR A 23 -22.94 12.43 14.06
C TYR A 23 -22.71 11.23 13.14
N THR A 24 -22.92 11.45 11.84
CA THR A 24 -22.71 10.44 10.81
C THR A 24 -21.43 10.73 10.03
N VAL A 25 -20.59 9.71 9.90
CA VAL A 25 -19.32 9.75 9.18
C VAL A 25 -19.46 8.93 7.90
N SER A 26 -19.32 9.55 6.74
CA SER A 26 -19.15 8.83 5.47
C SER A 26 -17.68 8.56 5.22
N VAL A 27 -17.30 7.30 5.01
CA VAL A 27 -15.95 6.93 4.60
C VAL A 27 -15.98 6.47 3.15
N ILE A 28 -15.28 7.19 2.28
CA ILE A 28 -15.26 6.98 0.82
C ILE A 28 -13.91 6.34 0.44
N GLY A 29 -14.01 5.20 -0.25
CA GLY A 29 -12.90 4.29 -0.49
C GLY A 29 -12.79 3.31 0.67
N CYS A 30 -13.01 2.03 0.40
CA CYS A 30 -13.11 0.93 1.37
C CYS A 30 -11.95 -0.08 1.23
N GLU A 31 -10.82 0.40 0.73
CA GLU A 31 -9.55 -0.29 0.85
C GLU A 31 -9.00 -0.16 2.29
N GLU A 32 -7.74 -0.54 2.51
CA GLU A 32 -7.12 -0.63 3.83
C GLU A 32 -7.26 0.65 4.67
N LYS A 33 -6.88 1.82 4.13
CA LYS A 33 -6.96 3.12 4.84
C LYS A 33 -8.39 3.46 5.25
N GLY A 34 -9.34 3.30 4.33
CA GLY A 34 -10.74 3.59 4.58
C GLY A 34 -11.37 2.67 5.62
N VAL A 35 -11.07 1.37 5.55
CA VAL A 35 -11.56 0.42 6.55
C VAL A 35 -11.05 0.76 7.95
N LEU A 36 -9.79 1.18 8.09
CA LEU A 36 -9.25 1.60 9.39
C LEU A 36 -9.94 2.85 9.92
N TYR A 37 -10.17 3.87 9.08
CA TYR A 37 -10.94 5.04 9.49
C TYR A 37 -12.34 4.64 9.94
N ALA A 38 -13.03 3.82 9.15
CA ALA A 38 -14.36 3.35 9.47
C ALA A 38 -14.41 2.61 10.81
N THR A 39 -13.46 1.71 11.08
CA THR A 39 -13.42 1.00 12.36
C THR A 39 -13.08 1.94 13.52
N ALA A 40 -12.16 2.89 13.34
CA ALA A 40 -11.79 3.83 14.40
C ALA A 40 -12.95 4.78 14.77
N PHE A 41 -13.67 5.31 13.77
CA PHE A 41 -14.87 6.12 14.02
C PHE A 41 -15.98 5.31 14.71
N ALA A 42 -16.21 4.07 14.27
CA ALA A 42 -17.21 3.21 14.91
C ALA A 42 -16.80 2.84 16.35
N GLU A 43 -15.52 2.52 16.60
CA GLU A 43 -14.97 2.29 17.95
C GLU A 43 -15.17 3.49 18.86
N ALA A 44 -14.97 4.70 18.32
CA ALA A 44 -15.21 5.95 19.04
C ALA A 44 -16.70 6.25 19.27
N GLY A 45 -17.64 5.50 18.71
CA GLY A 45 -19.07 5.69 18.97
C GLY A 45 -19.84 6.48 17.90
N PHE A 46 -19.20 6.86 16.78
CA PHE A 46 -19.88 7.52 15.66
C PHE A 46 -20.74 6.52 14.87
N LYS A 47 -21.73 7.05 14.13
CA LYS A 47 -22.43 6.28 13.09
C LYS A 47 -21.63 6.35 11.80
N VAL A 48 -21.38 5.22 11.15
CA VAL A 48 -20.47 5.14 10.00
C VAL A 48 -21.17 4.57 8.76
N VAL A 49 -20.97 5.21 7.61
CA VAL A 49 -21.43 4.75 6.30
C VAL A 49 -20.23 4.62 5.36
N CYS A 50 -19.81 3.39 5.12
CA CYS A 50 -18.74 3.08 4.18
C CYS A 50 -19.28 3.07 2.75
N THR A 51 -18.58 3.72 1.84
CA THR A 51 -18.95 3.79 0.42
C THR A 51 -17.76 3.41 -0.46
N ASP A 52 -18.02 2.55 -1.44
CA ASP A 52 -17.06 2.22 -2.50
C ASP A 52 -17.77 2.03 -3.84
N ALA A 53 -17.08 2.35 -4.94
CA ALA A 53 -17.55 2.10 -6.29
C ALA A 53 -17.36 0.62 -6.70
N ASP A 54 -16.35 -0.06 -6.14
CA ASP A 54 -16.13 -1.48 -6.37
C ASP A 54 -17.14 -2.33 -5.60
N GLN A 55 -18.06 -2.93 -6.36
CA GLN A 55 -19.08 -3.84 -5.85
C GLN A 55 -18.50 -5.07 -5.14
N THR A 56 -17.26 -5.45 -5.43
CA THR A 56 -16.53 -6.52 -4.75
C THR A 56 -16.16 -6.10 -3.33
N LEU A 57 -15.57 -4.91 -3.17
CA LEU A 57 -15.26 -4.34 -1.87
C LEU A 57 -16.53 -4.17 -1.02
N VAL A 58 -17.59 -3.61 -1.60
CA VAL A 58 -18.89 -3.45 -0.93
C VAL A 58 -19.41 -4.80 -0.43
N LYS A 59 -19.50 -5.82 -1.28
CA LYS A 59 -19.99 -7.16 -0.91
C LYS A 59 -19.14 -7.85 0.15
N CYS A 60 -17.82 -7.67 0.11
CA CYS A 60 -16.91 -8.19 1.12
C CYS A 60 -17.13 -7.51 2.47
N LEU A 61 -17.14 -6.17 2.47
CA LEU A 61 -17.26 -5.38 3.68
C LEU A 61 -18.63 -5.52 4.34
N SER A 62 -19.72 -5.63 3.57
CA SER A 62 -21.07 -5.92 4.11
C SER A 62 -21.15 -7.26 4.84
N LYS A 63 -20.22 -8.19 4.61
CA LYS A 63 -20.10 -9.47 5.34
C LYS A 63 -19.11 -9.40 6.51
N GLY A 64 -18.58 -8.21 6.81
CA GLY A 64 -17.53 -7.98 7.79
C GLY A 64 -16.21 -8.65 7.40
N LYS A 65 -15.89 -8.70 6.11
CA LYS A 65 -14.62 -9.23 5.57
C LYS A 65 -13.83 -8.13 4.85
N THR A 66 -12.51 -8.28 4.76
CA THR A 66 -11.64 -7.35 4.02
C THR A 66 -10.78 -8.10 2.99
N LEU A 67 -10.28 -7.41 1.97
CA LEU A 67 -9.39 -8.04 0.98
C LEU A 67 -7.99 -8.35 1.56
N PHE A 68 -7.52 -7.54 2.51
CA PHE A 68 -6.24 -7.74 3.19
C PHE A 68 -6.32 -8.79 4.34
N SER A 69 -7.50 -9.34 4.62
CA SER A 69 -7.71 -10.51 5.50
C SER A 69 -7.15 -10.38 6.93
N ASP A 70 -7.33 -9.21 7.57
CA ASP A 70 -6.95 -9.01 8.96
C ASP A 70 -8.04 -9.49 9.93
N ARG A 71 -7.72 -10.47 10.77
CA ARG A 71 -8.69 -11.11 11.68
C ARG A 71 -9.24 -10.16 12.75
N GLU A 72 -8.42 -9.25 13.26
CA GLU A 72 -8.86 -8.32 14.31
C GLU A 72 -9.83 -7.30 13.72
N VAL A 73 -9.47 -6.71 12.57
CA VAL A 73 -10.32 -5.75 11.84
C VAL A 73 -11.63 -6.41 11.42
N GLU A 74 -11.60 -7.61 10.85
CA GLU A 74 -12.82 -8.34 10.46
C GLU A 74 -13.74 -8.65 11.64
N SER A 75 -13.18 -8.97 12.81
CA SER A 75 -13.97 -9.23 14.02
C SER A 75 -14.73 -7.97 14.46
N LYS A 76 -14.03 -6.82 14.48
CA LYS A 76 -14.60 -5.51 14.82
C LYS A 76 -15.69 -5.11 13.83
N LEU A 77 -15.43 -5.20 12.53
CA LEU A 77 -16.41 -4.91 11.47
C LEU A 77 -17.70 -5.71 11.64
N LYS A 78 -17.61 -7.03 11.89
CA LYS A 78 -18.80 -7.88 12.12
C LYS A 78 -19.60 -7.40 13.32
N SER A 79 -18.95 -6.95 14.39
CA SER A 79 -19.62 -6.40 15.57
C SER A 79 -20.37 -5.10 15.23
N PHE A 80 -19.73 -4.16 14.53
CA PHE A 80 -20.35 -2.88 14.17
C PHE A 80 -21.49 -3.00 13.18
N LEU A 81 -21.38 -3.90 12.21
CA LEU A 81 -22.47 -4.22 11.27
C LEU A 81 -23.69 -4.79 12.00
N ARG A 82 -23.48 -5.72 12.94
CA ARG A 82 -24.58 -6.31 13.74
C ARG A 82 -25.30 -5.29 14.62
N ARG A 83 -24.59 -4.25 15.07
CA ARG A 83 -25.13 -3.17 15.89
C ARG A 83 -25.72 -2.03 15.07
N GLU A 84 -25.72 -2.14 13.74
CA GLU A 84 -26.13 -1.09 12.79
C GLU A 84 -25.39 0.24 12.99
N GLN A 85 -24.23 0.19 13.65
CA GLN A 85 -23.37 1.34 13.87
C GLN A 85 -22.53 1.65 12.62
N LEU A 86 -22.25 0.62 11.83
CA LEU A 86 -21.59 0.71 10.54
C LEU A 86 -22.49 0.10 9.47
N SER A 87 -22.57 0.77 8.33
CA SER A 87 -23.26 0.28 7.13
C SER A 87 -22.35 0.43 5.90
N VAL A 88 -22.64 -0.33 4.85
CA VAL A 88 -21.84 -0.31 3.60
C VAL A 88 -22.78 -0.17 2.42
N THR A 89 -22.46 0.73 1.49
CA THR A 89 -23.25 1.00 0.29
C THR A 89 -22.36 1.35 -0.91
N SER A 90 -22.95 1.37 -2.10
CA SER A 90 -22.35 1.99 -3.30
C SER A 90 -23.01 3.32 -3.67
N GLU A 91 -24.03 3.75 -2.91
CA GLU A 91 -24.78 4.99 -3.13
C GLU A 91 -24.05 6.20 -2.49
N LEU A 92 -22.98 6.68 -3.13
CA LEU A 92 -22.12 7.74 -2.59
C LEU A 92 -22.85 9.02 -2.21
N GLN A 93 -23.61 9.59 -3.14
CA GLN A 93 -24.30 10.87 -2.92
C GLN A 93 -25.28 10.80 -1.74
N LYS A 94 -25.98 9.67 -1.60
CA LYS A 94 -26.91 9.46 -0.48
C LYS A 94 -26.15 9.39 0.85
N ALA A 95 -25.04 8.65 0.91
CA ALA A 95 -24.20 8.58 2.10
C ALA A 95 -23.67 9.98 2.49
N VAL A 96 -23.17 10.75 1.52
CA VAL A 96 -22.66 12.12 1.76
C VAL A 96 -23.77 13.05 2.25
N SER A 97 -24.95 13.02 1.62
CA SER A 97 -26.09 13.90 1.98
C SER A 97 -26.63 13.69 3.40
N GLN A 98 -26.26 12.59 4.05
CA GLN A 98 -26.68 12.23 5.41
C GLN A 98 -25.53 12.35 6.42
N SER A 99 -24.36 12.81 5.98
CA SER A 99 -23.14 12.80 6.80
C SER A 99 -22.74 14.21 7.22
N ASP A 100 -22.21 14.29 8.45
CA ASP A 100 -21.65 15.50 9.03
C ASP A 100 -20.13 15.56 8.83
N ILE A 101 -19.49 14.38 8.76
CA ILE A 101 -18.07 14.22 8.49
C ILE A 101 -17.92 13.32 7.27
N ILE A 102 -17.10 13.73 6.31
CA ILE A 102 -16.78 12.93 5.12
C ILE A 102 -15.27 12.68 5.12
N VAL A 103 -14.86 11.42 5.06
CA VAL A 103 -13.46 11.01 4.99
C VAL A 103 -13.24 10.31 3.65
N MET A 104 -12.47 10.93 2.76
CA MET A 104 -12.14 10.35 1.46
C MET A 104 -10.71 9.85 1.46
N THR A 105 -10.53 8.54 1.27
CA THR A 105 -9.22 7.86 1.34
C THR A 105 -8.68 7.43 -0.03
N LEU A 106 -9.36 7.80 -1.11
CA LEU A 106 -8.92 7.52 -2.48
C LEU A 106 -7.58 8.22 -2.77
N ALA A 107 -6.59 7.44 -3.17
CA ALA A 107 -5.34 7.95 -3.71
C ALA A 107 -5.46 8.16 -5.22
N ALA A 108 -4.70 9.12 -5.75
CA ALA A 108 -4.47 9.21 -7.18
C ALA A 108 -3.73 7.96 -7.67
N LYS A 109 -3.88 7.61 -8.95
CA LYS A 109 -3.21 6.45 -9.54
C LYS A 109 -1.98 6.90 -10.32
N ILE A 110 -1.03 6.00 -10.52
CA ILE A 110 0.07 6.19 -11.45
C ILE A 110 -0.18 5.29 -12.66
N ASP A 111 -0.17 5.87 -13.85
CA ASP A 111 -0.41 5.14 -15.09
C ASP A 111 0.83 4.37 -15.57
N ASP A 112 0.68 3.63 -16.67
CA ASP A 112 1.78 2.83 -17.24
C ASP A 112 2.91 3.69 -17.83
N LYS A 113 2.68 4.99 -18.03
CA LYS A 113 3.68 5.99 -18.44
C LYS A 113 4.32 6.68 -17.23
N LYS A 114 4.01 6.23 -16.01
CA LYS A 114 4.50 6.79 -14.74
C LYS A 114 4.05 8.23 -14.50
N GLN A 115 2.89 8.57 -15.03
CA GLN A 115 2.25 9.87 -14.82
C GLN A 115 1.09 9.71 -13.83
N PRO A 116 0.91 10.67 -12.92
CA PRO A 116 -0.29 10.75 -12.10
C PRO A 116 -1.58 10.81 -12.93
N ASP A 117 -2.56 10.02 -12.52
CA ASP A 117 -3.95 10.06 -12.99
C ASP A 117 -4.86 10.43 -11.82
N TYR A 118 -5.40 11.64 -11.89
CA TYR A 118 -6.27 12.25 -10.88
C TYR A 118 -7.77 12.04 -11.15
N SER A 119 -8.13 11.44 -12.29
CA SER A 119 -9.50 11.41 -12.80
C SER A 119 -10.52 10.79 -11.84
N GLU A 120 -10.15 9.72 -11.14
CA GLU A 120 -11.01 9.04 -10.16
C GLU A 120 -11.27 9.89 -8.93
N VAL A 121 -10.24 10.57 -8.42
CA VAL A 121 -10.36 11.46 -7.26
C VAL A 121 -11.21 12.68 -7.63
N GLU A 122 -10.95 13.30 -8.77
CA GLU A 122 -11.74 14.42 -9.29
C GLU A 122 -13.22 14.04 -9.48
N SER A 123 -13.49 12.91 -10.13
CA SER A 123 -14.85 12.41 -10.34
C SER A 123 -15.58 12.18 -9.02
N THR A 124 -14.88 11.64 -8.03
CA THR A 124 -15.43 11.43 -6.69
C THR A 124 -15.71 12.76 -5.99
N CYS A 125 -14.77 13.73 -6.03
CA CYS A 125 -15.00 15.08 -5.50
C CYS A 125 -16.22 15.75 -6.14
N LYS A 126 -16.44 15.59 -7.46
CA LYS A 126 -17.63 16.12 -8.13
C LYS A 126 -18.91 15.55 -7.53
N GLN A 127 -18.97 14.22 -7.36
CA GLN A 127 -20.13 13.55 -6.77
C GLN A 127 -20.35 13.96 -5.30
N VAL A 128 -19.28 14.06 -4.51
CA VAL A 128 -19.37 14.56 -3.13
C VAL A 128 -19.94 15.97 -3.10
N GLY A 129 -19.38 16.90 -3.89
CA GLY A 129 -19.82 18.29 -3.86
C GLY A 129 -21.29 18.47 -4.23
N THR A 130 -21.84 17.66 -5.16
CA THR A 130 -23.29 17.70 -5.48
C THR A 130 -24.21 17.30 -4.32
N ALA A 131 -23.69 16.59 -3.32
CA ALA A 131 -24.44 16.11 -2.16
C ALA A 131 -23.96 16.72 -0.83
N LEU A 132 -22.98 17.64 -0.88
CA LEU A 132 -22.30 18.18 0.28
C LEU A 132 -23.22 19.13 1.05
N ASN A 133 -23.33 18.91 2.37
CA ASN A 133 -24.13 19.76 3.24
C ASN A 133 -23.32 20.93 3.80
N ARG A 134 -24.01 22.07 4.01
CA ARG A 134 -23.47 23.17 4.83
C ARG A 134 -23.21 22.68 6.25
N GLY A 135 -22.05 23.05 6.79
CA GLY A 135 -21.57 22.70 8.12
C GLY A 135 -20.77 21.40 8.18
N ALA A 136 -20.64 20.67 7.07
CA ALA A 136 -19.91 19.41 7.01
C ALA A 136 -18.39 19.61 7.14
N LEU A 137 -17.69 18.59 7.62
CA LEU A 137 -16.23 18.52 7.65
C LEU A 137 -15.74 17.47 6.64
N PHE A 138 -15.07 17.91 5.57
CA PHE A 138 -14.45 17.05 4.59
C PHE A 138 -12.96 16.83 4.92
N ILE A 139 -12.57 15.58 5.13
CA ILE A 139 -11.21 15.15 5.42
C ILE A 139 -10.70 14.34 4.23
N TYR A 140 -9.71 14.88 3.53
CA TYR A 140 -8.97 14.16 2.51
C TYR A 140 -7.81 13.40 3.16
N GLY A 141 -7.86 12.07 3.11
CA GLY A 141 -6.84 11.16 3.62
C GLY A 141 -6.09 10.39 2.54
N GLY A 142 -6.28 10.76 1.27
CA GLY A 142 -5.61 10.18 0.11
C GLY A 142 -4.20 10.72 -0.13
N ILE A 143 -3.55 10.18 -1.16
CA ILE A 143 -2.20 10.57 -1.60
C ILE A 143 -2.27 11.08 -3.03
N ALA A 144 -1.63 12.23 -3.29
CA ALA A 144 -1.60 12.94 -4.58
C ALA A 144 -0.37 13.87 -4.67
N GLY A 145 -0.26 14.66 -5.75
CA GLY A 145 0.77 15.68 -5.93
C GLY A 145 0.69 16.89 -4.99
N LEU A 146 1.72 17.72 -4.99
CA LEU A 146 1.77 18.95 -4.18
C LEU A 146 0.74 19.98 -4.64
N GLY A 147 0.01 20.56 -3.69
CA GLY A 147 -1.05 21.53 -3.92
C GLY A 147 -2.35 20.90 -4.41
N PHE A 148 -2.47 19.57 -4.43
CA PHE A 148 -3.64 18.88 -4.98
C PHE A 148 -4.90 19.14 -4.15
N THR A 149 -4.78 19.21 -2.81
CA THR A 149 -5.93 19.48 -1.94
C THR A 149 -6.48 20.90 -2.14
N GLU A 150 -5.59 21.88 -2.26
CA GLU A 150 -5.95 23.30 -2.46
C GLU A 150 -6.40 23.61 -3.88
N GLY A 151 -5.78 22.99 -4.87
CA GLY A 151 -6.11 23.22 -6.28
C GLY A 151 -7.27 22.35 -6.73
N VAL A 152 -7.14 21.03 -6.68
CA VAL A 152 -8.12 20.13 -7.30
C VAL A 152 -9.29 19.82 -6.39
N VAL A 153 -9.03 19.38 -5.15
CA VAL A 153 -10.09 18.94 -4.22
C VAL A 153 -10.98 20.12 -3.83
N LYS A 154 -10.38 21.22 -3.35
CA LYS A 154 -11.12 22.44 -2.99
C LYS A 154 -11.93 22.97 -4.16
N GLU A 155 -11.29 23.29 -5.29
CA GLU A 155 -11.99 23.94 -6.41
C GLU A 155 -13.11 23.04 -6.93
N THR A 156 -12.89 21.72 -7.01
CA THR A 156 -13.93 20.79 -7.45
C THR A 156 -15.13 20.79 -6.51
N LEU A 157 -14.90 20.73 -5.19
CA LEU A 157 -15.96 20.74 -4.19
C LEU A 157 -16.73 22.07 -4.18
N GLU A 158 -16.04 23.20 -4.22
CA GLU A 158 -16.68 24.53 -4.24
C GLU A 158 -17.50 24.73 -5.51
N ASN A 159 -16.95 24.35 -6.67
CA ASN A 159 -17.62 24.52 -7.97
C ASN A 159 -18.88 23.66 -8.11
N THR A 160 -18.88 22.42 -7.61
CA THR A 160 -20.05 21.53 -7.76
C THR A 160 -21.09 21.69 -6.66
N SER A 161 -20.69 22.14 -5.46
CA SER A 161 -21.62 22.36 -4.33
C SER A 161 -22.18 23.79 -4.29
N GLY A 162 -21.46 24.77 -4.84
CA GLY A 162 -21.74 26.20 -4.63
C GLY A 162 -21.46 26.67 -3.19
N LEU A 163 -20.80 25.85 -2.37
CA LEU A 163 -20.38 26.16 -1.00
C LEU A 163 -18.92 26.63 -0.98
N ARG A 164 -18.52 27.34 0.08
CA ARG A 164 -17.14 27.82 0.27
C ARG A 164 -16.44 27.18 1.45
N VAL A 165 -15.17 26.81 1.28
CA VAL A 165 -14.31 26.29 2.37
C VAL A 165 -14.10 27.36 3.44
N GLY A 166 -14.22 26.97 4.71
CA GLY A 166 -14.02 27.83 5.89
C GLY A 166 -15.20 28.76 6.22
N GLU A 167 -16.15 28.90 5.28
CA GLU A 167 -17.40 29.62 5.46
C GLU A 167 -18.58 28.65 5.62
N ASP A 168 -18.75 27.75 4.65
CA ASP A 168 -19.90 26.88 4.53
C ASP A 168 -19.59 25.42 4.89
N PHE A 169 -18.36 24.96 4.67
CA PHE A 169 -17.90 23.62 5.06
C PHE A 169 -16.40 23.64 5.37
N GLY A 170 -15.92 22.65 6.11
CA GLY A 170 -14.49 22.51 6.41
C GLY A 170 -13.77 21.59 5.43
N LEU A 171 -12.53 21.94 5.07
CA LEU A 171 -11.65 21.10 4.26
C LEU A 171 -10.32 20.89 4.99
N VAL A 172 -9.97 19.62 5.15
CA VAL A 172 -8.81 19.17 5.93
C VAL A 172 -8.04 18.12 5.17
N TYR A 173 -6.71 18.18 5.24
CA TYR A 173 -5.82 17.13 4.80
C TYR A 173 -5.25 16.39 6.02
N SER A 174 -5.46 15.07 6.05
CA SER A 174 -4.95 14.19 7.12
C SER A 174 -4.72 12.79 6.57
N PRO A 175 -3.55 12.51 5.97
CA PRO A 175 -3.25 11.18 5.44
C PRO A 175 -2.90 10.19 6.55
N ILE A 176 -3.29 8.93 6.35
CA ILE A 176 -2.77 7.80 7.14
C ILE A 176 -1.48 7.31 6.51
N GLN A 177 -0.44 7.14 7.34
CA GLN A 177 0.84 6.58 6.94
C GLN A 177 0.94 5.13 7.44
N PHE A 178 1.30 4.21 6.53
CA PHE A 178 1.76 2.88 6.90
C PHE A 178 3.27 2.79 6.74
N PHE A 179 3.93 2.13 7.67
CA PHE A 179 5.32 1.77 7.55
C PHE A 179 5.41 0.27 7.27
N ASP A 180 6.13 -0.10 6.21
CA ASP A 180 6.35 -1.48 5.80
C ASP A 180 6.71 -2.34 7.03
N ARG A 181 6.06 -3.51 7.16
CA ARG A 181 6.30 -4.55 8.19
C ARG A 181 5.75 -4.29 9.59
N GLN A 182 5.03 -3.21 9.85
CA GLN A 182 4.24 -3.14 11.08
C GLN A 182 2.91 -3.89 10.90
N PRO A 183 2.42 -4.65 11.90
CA PRO A 183 1.03 -5.08 11.92
C PRO A 183 0.14 -3.87 11.66
N LEU A 184 -1.01 -4.09 11.03
CA LEU A 184 -2.03 -3.05 10.84
C LEU A 184 -2.23 -2.28 12.14
N ALA A 185 -1.62 -1.11 12.21
CA ALA A 185 -1.61 -0.32 13.42
C ALA A 185 -2.99 0.30 13.54
N SER A 186 -3.65 0.09 14.68
CA SER A 186 -4.86 0.86 15.00
C SER A 186 -4.55 2.35 14.84
N ILE A 187 -5.49 3.11 14.27
CA ILE A 187 -5.39 4.57 14.16
C ILE A 187 -5.09 5.20 15.52
N ALA A 188 -5.58 4.60 16.62
CA ALA A 188 -5.26 4.97 18.00
C ALA A 188 -3.74 5.08 18.28
N ASN A 189 -2.94 4.24 17.64
CA ASN A 189 -1.50 4.22 17.86
C ASN A 189 -0.75 5.24 16.99
N GLN A 190 -1.39 5.82 15.97
CA GLN A 190 -0.73 6.71 15.02
C GLN A 190 -0.74 8.18 15.49
N GLU A 191 0.35 8.90 15.19
CA GLU A 191 0.37 10.36 15.29
C GLU A 191 -0.19 10.94 13.98
N LEU A 192 -1.50 11.21 13.96
CA LEU A 192 -2.13 11.82 12.79
C LEU A 192 -1.65 13.26 12.62
N LYS A 193 -1.30 13.62 11.39
CA LYS A 193 -0.95 14.99 11.01
C LYS A 193 -2.17 15.63 10.37
N VAL A 194 -2.52 16.84 10.80
CA VAL A 194 -3.74 17.53 10.35
C VAL A 194 -3.39 18.93 9.88
N ALA A 195 -3.82 19.26 8.67
CA ALA A 195 -3.68 20.58 8.09
C ALA A 195 -5.00 21.03 7.46
N ALA A 196 -5.30 22.32 7.51
CA ALA A 196 -6.50 22.89 6.90
C ALA A 196 -6.22 24.28 6.35
N LEU A 197 -7.13 24.81 5.53
CA LEU A 197 -7.00 26.14 4.92
C LEU A 197 -7.45 27.29 5.85
N ASP A 198 -8.14 26.94 6.93
CA ASP A 198 -8.64 27.88 7.91
C ASP A 198 -8.60 27.28 9.32
N GLY A 199 -8.58 28.15 10.33
CA GLY A 199 -8.48 27.74 11.73
C GLY A 199 -9.69 26.97 12.26
N LYS A 200 -10.90 27.19 11.71
CA LYS A 200 -12.11 26.49 12.18
C LYS A 200 -12.08 25.03 11.73
N SER A 201 -11.73 24.80 10.46
CA SER A 201 -11.54 23.45 9.91
C SER A 201 -10.47 22.68 10.68
N LEU A 202 -9.33 23.34 10.97
CA LEU A 202 -8.22 22.73 11.72
C LEU A 202 -8.64 22.34 13.14
N ASP A 203 -9.30 23.25 13.86
CA ASP A 203 -9.76 23.03 15.23
C ASP A 203 -10.84 21.93 15.32
N SER A 204 -11.83 21.96 14.42
CA SER A 204 -12.86 20.90 14.33
C SER A 204 -12.25 19.53 14.02
N ALA A 205 -11.33 19.44 13.04
CA ALA A 205 -10.68 18.18 12.73
C ALA A 205 -9.76 17.70 13.84
N ALA A 206 -9.05 18.59 14.55
CA ALA A 206 -8.22 18.21 15.68
C ALA A 206 -9.04 17.54 16.79
N LYS A 207 -10.24 18.05 17.07
CA LYS A 207 -11.17 17.43 18.04
C LYS A 207 -11.69 16.08 17.55
N VAL A 208 -12.20 16.03 16.31
CA VAL A 208 -12.80 14.82 15.73
C VAL A 208 -11.76 13.71 15.63
N LEU A 209 -10.58 14.01 15.07
CA LEU A 209 -9.50 13.04 14.90
C LEU A 209 -8.81 12.70 16.23
N GLY A 210 -8.72 13.65 17.17
CA GLY A 210 -8.20 13.41 18.52
C GLY A 210 -9.00 12.38 19.30
N VAL A 211 -10.33 12.33 19.10
CA VAL A 211 -11.19 11.31 19.72
C VAL A 211 -10.89 9.91 19.20
N ILE A 212 -10.69 9.73 17.89
CA ILE A 212 -10.42 8.40 17.32
C ILE A 212 -8.98 7.93 17.58
N THR A 213 -8.04 8.86 17.80
CA THR A 213 -6.66 8.53 18.18
C THR A 213 -6.51 8.33 19.69
N GLY A 214 -7.40 8.90 20.51
CA GLY A 214 -7.28 8.92 21.97
C GLY A 214 -6.15 9.84 22.49
N LYS A 215 -5.60 10.70 21.62
CA LYS A 215 -4.49 11.62 21.91
C LYS A 215 -4.53 12.81 20.96
N ASP A 216 -3.83 13.89 21.31
CA ASP A 216 -3.72 15.06 20.46
C ASP A 216 -3.11 14.71 19.08
N VAL A 217 -3.66 15.33 18.04
CA VAL A 217 -3.13 15.25 16.68
C VAL A 217 -2.07 16.31 16.44
N LYS A 218 -1.15 16.02 15.53
CA LYS A 218 -0.11 16.96 15.14
C LYS A 218 -0.64 17.95 14.11
N GLN A 219 -0.91 19.17 14.56
CA GLN A 219 -1.32 20.25 13.66
C GLN A 219 -0.13 20.74 12.83
N VAL A 220 -0.34 20.95 11.53
CA VAL A 220 0.63 21.46 10.57
C VAL A 220 0.19 22.84 10.10
N SER A 221 1.14 23.73 9.83
CA SER A 221 0.91 25.14 9.50
C SER A 221 0.04 25.36 8.27
N ASP A 222 0.17 24.50 7.27
CA ASP A 222 -0.52 24.63 5.98
C ASP A 222 -0.61 23.26 5.29
N VAL A 223 -1.58 23.14 4.38
CA VAL A 223 -1.91 21.89 3.70
C VAL A 223 -0.77 21.44 2.80
N LYS A 224 -0.13 22.36 2.08
CA LYS A 224 0.97 22.06 1.17
C LYS A 224 2.20 21.49 1.91
N THR A 225 2.50 21.99 3.11
CA THR A 225 3.54 21.43 3.98
C THR A 225 3.19 20.01 4.44
N ALA A 226 1.93 19.73 4.75
CA ALA A 226 1.50 18.38 5.12
C ALA A 226 1.58 17.39 3.94
N GLU A 227 1.19 17.81 2.72
CA GLU A 227 1.37 17.04 1.48
C GLU A 227 2.86 16.77 1.21
N ALA A 228 3.71 17.81 1.34
CA ALA A 228 5.15 17.68 1.17
C ALA A 228 5.78 16.72 2.19
N ALA A 229 5.36 16.77 3.46
CA ALA A 229 5.85 15.87 4.49
C ALA A 229 5.59 14.39 4.15
N LEU A 230 4.42 14.08 3.57
CA LEU A 230 4.11 12.73 3.10
C LEU A 230 4.99 12.33 1.90
N LEU A 231 5.04 13.17 0.87
CA LEU A 231 5.82 12.90 -0.34
C LEU A 231 7.32 12.78 -0.05
N PHE A 232 7.86 13.55 0.89
CA PHE A 232 9.26 13.45 1.32
C PHE A 232 9.52 12.17 2.11
N THR A 233 8.54 11.71 2.89
CA THR A 233 8.64 10.41 3.58
C THR A 233 8.74 9.28 2.56
N ILE A 234 7.90 9.30 1.52
CA ILE A 234 7.91 8.32 0.43
C ILE A 234 9.24 8.38 -0.34
N ALA A 235 9.70 9.58 -0.71
CA ALA A 235 10.97 9.76 -1.43
C ALA A 235 12.17 9.27 -0.61
N LYS A 236 12.18 9.52 0.70
CA LYS A 236 13.22 9.01 1.62
C LYS A 236 13.23 7.48 1.66
N GLN A 237 12.05 6.84 1.76
CA GLN A 237 11.94 5.39 1.78
C GLN A 237 12.39 4.76 0.45
N ASP A 238 12.00 5.34 -0.68
CA ASP A 238 12.39 4.88 -2.01
C ASP A 238 13.91 5.02 -2.24
N ALA A 239 14.51 6.14 -1.81
CA ALA A 239 15.95 6.35 -1.85
C ALA A 239 16.73 5.38 -0.94
N ASN A 240 16.22 5.11 0.26
CA ASN A 240 16.83 4.13 1.17
C ASN A 240 16.80 2.71 0.58
N LEU A 241 15.70 2.32 -0.08
CA LEU A 241 15.67 1.05 -0.80
C LEU A 241 16.67 1.02 -1.94
N ALA A 242 16.72 2.09 -2.75
CA ALA A 242 17.62 2.14 -3.89
C ALA A 242 19.08 1.95 -3.44
N LEU A 243 19.46 2.63 -2.36
CA LEU A 243 20.78 2.47 -1.77
C LEU A 243 21.00 1.04 -1.25
N ALA A 244 20.04 0.45 -0.53
CA ALA A 244 20.14 -0.92 -0.06
C ALA A 244 20.29 -1.93 -1.21
N ASN A 245 19.51 -1.76 -2.28
CA ASN A 245 19.55 -2.59 -3.49
C ASN A 245 20.89 -2.45 -4.24
N GLU A 246 21.38 -1.23 -4.42
CA GLU A 246 22.65 -0.96 -5.09
C GLU A 246 23.83 -1.56 -4.31
N LEU A 247 23.85 -1.39 -2.98
CA LEU A 247 24.85 -2.01 -2.12
C LEU A 247 24.75 -3.55 -2.10
N ALA A 248 23.54 -4.11 -2.13
CA ALA A 248 23.35 -5.55 -2.23
C ALA A 248 23.95 -6.12 -3.53
N VAL A 249 23.69 -5.49 -4.67
CA VAL A 249 24.30 -5.87 -5.96
C VAL A 249 25.82 -5.70 -5.93
N PHE A 250 26.34 -4.65 -5.29
CA PHE A 250 27.78 -4.49 -5.08
C PHE A 250 28.36 -5.64 -4.25
N CYS A 251 27.73 -6.00 -3.13
CA CYS A 251 28.15 -7.10 -2.27
C CYS A 251 28.18 -8.44 -3.02
N GLU A 252 27.18 -8.73 -3.87
CA GLU A 252 27.20 -9.92 -4.73
C GLU A 252 28.45 -9.99 -5.62
N ASN A 253 28.81 -8.87 -6.25
CA ASN A 253 29.97 -8.78 -7.13
C ASN A 253 31.30 -8.86 -6.37
N ALA A 254 31.33 -8.34 -5.13
CA ALA A 254 32.49 -8.38 -4.25
C ALA A 254 32.66 -9.71 -3.49
N GLY A 255 31.69 -10.64 -3.58
CA GLY A 255 31.70 -11.88 -2.80
C GLY A 255 31.44 -11.65 -1.30
N ILE A 256 30.69 -10.60 -0.96
CA ILE A 256 30.33 -10.21 0.41
C ILE A 256 28.87 -10.56 0.66
N ASP A 257 28.53 -11.05 1.85
CA ASP A 257 27.13 -11.20 2.27
C ASP A 257 26.61 -9.86 2.81
N TYR A 258 25.65 -9.28 2.09
CA TYR A 258 25.02 -8.00 2.46
C TYR A 258 24.32 -8.08 3.82
N PHE A 259 23.65 -9.19 4.13
CA PHE A 259 22.91 -9.31 5.39
C PHE A 259 23.82 -9.57 6.59
N GLU A 260 25.01 -10.15 6.37
CA GLU A 260 26.05 -10.16 7.42
C GLU A 260 26.61 -8.76 7.63
N THR A 261 26.90 -8.03 6.56
CA THR A 261 27.37 -6.63 6.63
C THR A 261 26.35 -5.74 7.34
N LEU A 262 25.06 -5.90 7.05
CA LEU A 262 23.98 -5.12 7.66
C LEU A 262 23.90 -5.30 9.17
N LYS A 263 24.30 -6.46 9.72
CA LYS A 263 24.35 -6.67 11.19
C LYS A 263 25.49 -5.93 11.86
N LEU A 264 26.53 -5.58 11.11
CA LEU A 264 27.70 -4.86 11.60
C LEU A 264 27.55 -3.34 11.45
N VAL A 265 26.65 -2.90 10.57
CA VAL A 265 26.33 -1.49 10.37
C VAL A 265 25.14 -1.12 11.26
N ASP A 266 25.26 -0.02 11.99
CA ASP A 266 24.14 0.50 12.77
C ASP A 266 23.07 1.12 11.86
N ALA A 267 22.03 0.35 11.56
CA ALA A 267 20.89 0.80 10.78
C ALA A 267 19.79 1.33 11.71
N HIS A 268 20.00 2.53 12.27
CA HIS A 268 18.98 3.18 13.09
C HIS A 268 17.73 3.56 12.28
N GLY A 269 16.57 3.01 12.67
CA GLY A 269 15.23 3.58 12.39
C GLY A 269 14.70 3.50 10.95
N ALA A 270 15.45 3.01 9.97
CA ALA A 270 14.98 2.83 8.59
C ALA A 270 15.17 1.39 8.10
N SER A 271 14.18 0.85 7.37
CA SER A 271 14.33 -0.42 6.67
C SER A 271 15.41 -0.28 5.60
N PHE A 272 16.54 -0.95 5.80
CA PHE A 272 17.68 -0.98 4.88
C PHE A 272 17.89 -2.40 4.32
N SER A 273 16.78 -3.14 4.20
CA SER A 273 16.76 -4.46 3.58
C SER A 273 16.55 -4.32 2.07
N PRO A 274 17.39 -4.92 1.23
CA PRO A 274 17.21 -4.93 -0.21
C PRO A 274 15.99 -5.79 -0.55
N THR A 275 15.29 -5.40 -1.61
CA THR A 275 14.15 -6.15 -2.12
C THR A 275 13.87 -5.74 -3.56
N VAL A 276 13.49 -6.73 -4.38
CA VAL A 276 12.93 -6.50 -5.72
C VAL A 276 11.44 -6.13 -5.62
N GLU A 277 10.79 -6.56 -4.52
CA GLU A 277 9.43 -6.21 -4.18
C GLU A 277 9.40 -4.97 -3.29
N ALA A 278 8.92 -3.87 -3.86
CA ALA A 278 8.23 -2.86 -3.08
C ALA A 278 6.75 -3.09 -3.33
N GLU A 279 5.97 -3.44 -2.30
CA GLU A 279 4.52 -3.50 -2.42
C GLU A 279 4.04 -2.18 -3.05
N GLU A 280 3.40 -2.28 -4.21
CA GLU A 280 3.22 -1.16 -5.13
C GLU A 280 2.44 0.02 -4.55
N VAL A 281 1.69 -0.22 -3.49
CA VAL A 281 0.79 0.74 -2.87
C VAL A 281 1.56 1.94 -2.31
N ASN A 282 2.84 1.84 -1.96
CA ASN A 282 3.57 2.94 -1.31
C ASN A 282 4.68 3.60 -2.15
N ARG A 283 5.05 3.08 -3.33
CA ARG A 283 6.31 3.53 -4.00
C ARG A 283 6.17 4.11 -5.39
N ASN A 284 5.15 3.73 -6.16
CA ASN A 284 4.82 4.50 -7.36
C ASN A 284 4.38 5.92 -6.97
N GLU A 285 3.90 6.13 -5.75
CA GLU A 285 3.60 7.44 -5.18
C GLU A 285 4.79 8.41 -5.20
N ALA A 286 6.03 7.93 -5.30
CA ALA A 286 7.20 8.78 -5.50
C ALA A 286 7.12 9.59 -6.81
N TYR A 287 6.38 9.11 -7.82
CA TYR A 287 6.13 9.84 -9.07
C TYR A 287 5.27 11.08 -8.86
N PHE A 288 4.43 11.17 -7.82
CA PHE A 288 3.72 12.41 -7.48
C PHE A 288 4.69 13.55 -7.15
N LEU A 289 5.77 13.25 -6.42
CA LEU A 289 6.81 14.24 -6.12
C LEU A 289 7.58 14.64 -7.39
N LEU A 290 7.84 13.68 -8.28
CA LEU A 290 8.54 13.95 -9.55
C LEU A 290 7.71 14.83 -10.48
N GLU A 291 6.42 14.54 -10.65
CA GLU A 291 5.48 15.39 -11.39
C GLU A 291 5.41 16.79 -10.77
N SER A 292 5.26 16.87 -9.44
CA SER A 292 5.24 18.16 -8.73
C SER A 292 6.51 18.97 -8.97
N ALA A 293 7.68 18.31 -9.01
CA ALA A 293 8.94 18.96 -9.32
C ALA A 293 9.01 19.45 -10.77
N GLU A 294 8.54 18.64 -11.73
CA GLU A 294 8.46 19.03 -13.15
C GLU A 294 7.57 20.26 -13.35
N ASN A 295 6.39 20.29 -12.72
CA ASN A 295 5.46 21.42 -12.75
C ASN A 295 6.07 22.72 -12.18
N LEU A 296 7.00 22.59 -11.23
CA LEU A 296 7.73 23.71 -10.64
C LEU A 296 9.05 24.03 -11.36
N ASN A 297 9.35 23.35 -12.48
CA ASN A 297 10.65 23.41 -13.17
C ASN A 297 11.86 23.08 -12.26
N ALA A 298 11.63 22.29 -11.21
CA ALA A 298 12.64 21.81 -10.28
C ALA A 298 13.17 20.43 -10.72
N LYS A 299 14.47 20.18 -10.57
CA LYS A 299 15.10 18.91 -10.95
C LYS A 299 15.53 18.10 -9.73
N LEU A 300 14.73 17.10 -9.36
CA LEU A 300 15.04 16.17 -8.26
C LEU A 300 15.86 14.98 -8.76
N ARG A 301 17.19 15.12 -8.77
CA ARG A 301 18.10 14.09 -9.31
C ARG A 301 18.09 12.78 -8.53
N LEU A 302 18.16 12.86 -7.19
CA LEU A 302 18.27 11.67 -6.34
C LEU A 302 16.99 10.82 -6.37
N PRO A 303 15.77 11.38 -6.23
CA PRO A 303 14.53 10.60 -6.38
C PRO A 303 14.38 9.92 -7.75
N VAL A 304 14.75 10.62 -8.85
CA VAL A 304 14.74 10.00 -10.20
C VAL A 304 15.69 8.81 -10.28
N LEU A 305 16.90 8.94 -9.74
CA LEU A 305 17.88 7.86 -9.74
C LEU A 305 17.41 6.68 -8.86
N ALA A 306 16.82 6.96 -7.70
CA ALA A 306 16.28 5.95 -6.80
C ALA A 306 15.23 5.08 -7.50
N ARG A 307 14.28 5.70 -8.21
CA ARG A 307 13.27 4.98 -9.01
C ARG A 307 13.88 4.08 -10.06
N LYS A 308 14.87 4.61 -10.80
CA LYS A 308 15.57 3.84 -11.83
C LYS A 308 16.26 2.60 -11.24
N ILE A 309 17.00 2.77 -10.14
CA ILE A 309 17.69 1.67 -9.46
C ILE A 309 16.69 0.61 -8.99
N ASN A 310 15.62 1.02 -8.32
CA ASN A 310 14.61 0.12 -7.79
C ASN A 310 13.89 -0.67 -8.89
N GLU A 311 13.52 -0.03 -9.99
CA GLU A 311 12.85 -0.70 -11.12
C GLU A 311 13.77 -1.64 -11.89
N ASP A 312 15.06 -1.31 -11.99
CA ASP A 312 16.05 -2.17 -12.64
C ASP A 312 16.30 -3.48 -11.87
N MET A 313 15.89 -3.58 -10.60
CA MET A 313 16.03 -4.81 -9.79
C MET A 313 15.29 -6.02 -10.36
N VAL A 314 14.19 -5.82 -11.09
CA VAL A 314 13.51 -6.93 -11.78
C VAL A 314 14.41 -7.53 -12.87
N ARG A 315 15.22 -6.70 -13.54
CA ARG A 315 16.22 -7.19 -14.51
C ARG A 315 17.32 -7.98 -13.78
N HIS A 316 17.75 -7.50 -12.63
CA HIS A 316 18.72 -8.20 -11.77
C HIS A 316 18.21 -9.56 -11.30
N ALA A 317 16.95 -9.65 -10.86
CA ALA A 317 16.31 -10.92 -10.49
C ALA A 317 16.35 -11.97 -11.63
N ILE A 318 16.16 -11.54 -12.88
CA ILE A 318 16.28 -12.46 -14.02
C ILE A 318 17.73 -12.90 -14.21
N ASN A 319 18.71 -12.01 -14.02
CA ASN A 319 20.12 -12.37 -14.12
C ASN A 319 20.51 -13.42 -13.06
N LEU A 320 20.08 -13.23 -11.81
CA LEU A 320 20.25 -14.22 -10.75
C LEU A 320 19.63 -15.58 -11.12
N THR A 321 18.41 -15.56 -11.68
CA THR A 321 17.71 -16.78 -12.15
C THR A 321 18.48 -17.48 -13.27
N LYS A 322 19.00 -16.71 -14.23
CA LYS A 322 19.81 -17.22 -15.33
C LYS A 322 21.11 -17.84 -14.82
N ASP A 323 21.78 -17.18 -13.86
CA ASP A 323 23.04 -17.64 -13.30
C ASP A 323 22.88 -18.91 -12.44
N ALA A 324 21.81 -18.99 -11.65
CA ALA A 324 21.47 -20.18 -10.88
C ALA A 324 21.18 -21.38 -11.81
N LEU A 325 20.37 -21.18 -12.86
CA LEU A 325 20.11 -22.19 -13.88
C LEU A 325 21.39 -22.62 -14.62
N ARG A 326 22.28 -21.68 -14.96
CA ARG A 326 23.55 -22.00 -15.61
C ARG A 326 24.43 -22.90 -14.74
N SER A 327 24.44 -22.68 -13.43
CA SER A 327 25.18 -23.51 -12.47
C SER A 327 24.63 -24.94 -12.41
N CYS A 328 23.34 -25.12 -12.70
CA CYS A 328 22.70 -26.42 -12.94
C CYS A 328 22.95 -27.01 -14.35
N GLY A 329 23.76 -26.37 -15.21
CA GLY A 329 23.92 -26.78 -16.62
C GLY A 329 22.66 -26.55 -17.48
N LYS A 330 21.76 -25.65 -17.04
CA LYS A 330 20.49 -25.36 -17.73
C LYS A 330 20.49 -23.93 -18.27
N THR A 331 19.72 -23.70 -19.33
CA THR A 331 19.50 -22.36 -19.88
C THR A 331 18.14 -21.82 -19.46
N LEU A 332 18.01 -20.50 -19.34
CA LEU A 332 16.71 -19.87 -19.06
C LEU A 332 15.64 -20.22 -20.09
N ARG A 333 16.01 -20.29 -21.38
CA ARG A 333 15.08 -20.66 -22.45
C ARG A 333 14.58 -22.09 -22.22
N ARG A 334 13.25 -22.27 -22.24
CA ARG A 334 12.52 -23.52 -21.96
C ARG A 334 12.59 -24.04 -20.51
N ALA A 335 13.31 -23.38 -19.61
CA ALA A 335 13.31 -23.74 -18.19
C ALA A 335 11.92 -23.55 -17.58
N ARG A 336 11.54 -24.44 -16.67
CA ARG A 336 10.35 -24.28 -15.83
C ARG A 336 10.73 -23.54 -14.55
N VAL A 337 10.18 -22.35 -14.35
CA VAL A 337 10.49 -21.49 -13.20
C VAL A 337 9.24 -21.34 -12.34
N ALA A 338 9.30 -21.87 -11.12
CA ALA A 338 8.26 -21.70 -10.12
C ALA A 338 8.52 -20.42 -9.33
N VAL A 339 7.57 -19.49 -9.36
CA VAL A 339 7.64 -18.20 -8.68
C VAL A 339 6.73 -18.26 -7.45
N PHE A 340 7.32 -18.06 -6.28
CA PHE A 340 6.59 -17.86 -5.03
C PHE A 340 6.50 -16.36 -4.81
N GLY A 341 5.33 -15.80 -5.07
CA GLY A 341 5.15 -14.36 -5.01
C GLY A 341 3.70 -13.93 -5.08
N THR A 342 3.46 -12.63 -5.24
CA THR A 342 2.09 -12.10 -5.31
C THR A 342 1.50 -12.15 -6.73
N ALA A 343 0.21 -12.46 -6.82
CA ALA A 343 -0.55 -12.39 -8.07
C ALA A 343 -1.29 -11.05 -8.28
N LYS A 344 -1.15 -10.10 -7.34
CA LYS A 344 -1.68 -8.73 -7.49
C LYS A 344 -1.21 -8.11 -8.82
N PRO A 345 -2.11 -7.46 -9.57
CA PRO A 345 -1.79 -6.88 -10.88
C PRO A 345 -0.71 -5.80 -10.75
N LYS A 346 0.00 -5.56 -11.85
CA LYS A 346 1.06 -4.54 -12.03
C LYS A 346 2.35 -4.72 -11.21
N THR A 347 2.37 -5.57 -10.19
CA THR A 347 3.55 -5.81 -9.31
C THR A 347 4.84 -6.26 -10.01
N ALA A 348 5.99 -6.04 -9.35
CA ALA A 348 7.29 -6.55 -9.74
C ALA A 348 7.29 -8.06 -10.04
N THR A 349 6.49 -8.85 -9.30
CA THR A 349 6.27 -10.29 -9.58
C THR A 349 5.66 -10.51 -10.96
N THR A 350 4.61 -9.75 -11.32
CA THR A 350 3.97 -9.87 -12.64
C THR A 350 4.89 -9.42 -13.78
N ILE A 351 5.68 -8.35 -13.57
CA ILE A 351 6.68 -7.89 -14.54
C ILE A 351 7.77 -8.95 -14.73
N PHE A 352 8.27 -9.54 -13.64
CA PHE A 352 9.25 -10.62 -13.66
C PHE A 352 8.75 -11.83 -14.46
N ILE A 353 7.51 -12.28 -14.23
CA ILE A 353 6.89 -13.38 -14.97
C ILE A 353 6.80 -13.06 -16.47
N LYS A 354 6.31 -11.86 -16.82
CA LYS A 354 6.24 -11.42 -18.23
C LYS A 354 7.64 -11.42 -18.87
N MET A 355 8.68 -10.99 -18.14
CA MET A 355 10.06 -11.01 -18.63
C MET A 355 10.63 -12.42 -18.79
N LEU A 356 10.31 -13.36 -17.89
CA LEU A 356 10.68 -14.78 -18.01
C LEU A 356 10.10 -15.39 -19.30
N GLU A 357 8.81 -15.17 -19.55
CA GLU A 357 8.12 -15.75 -20.70
C GLU A 357 8.57 -15.15 -22.02
N ARG A 358 8.82 -13.82 -22.07
CA ARG A 358 9.45 -13.17 -23.23
C ARG A 358 10.83 -13.77 -23.55
N ARG A 359 11.54 -14.27 -22.54
CA ARG A 359 12.83 -14.98 -22.68
C ARG A 359 12.67 -16.49 -22.94
N GLY A 360 11.44 -16.97 -23.10
CA GLY A 360 11.10 -18.35 -23.46
C GLY A 360 11.09 -19.33 -22.30
N ALA A 361 11.12 -18.87 -21.04
CA ALA A 361 10.89 -19.72 -19.88
C ALA A 361 9.40 -20.02 -19.70
N LYS A 362 9.09 -21.11 -18.98
CA LYS A 362 7.73 -21.48 -18.59
C LYS A 362 7.54 -21.15 -17.11
N ALA A 363 6.72 -20.14 -16.81
CA ALA A 363 6.48 -19.72 -15.43
C ALA A 363 5.27 -20.44 -14.81
N SER A 364 5.37 -20.75 -13.52
CA SER A 364 4.24 -21.07 -12.65
C SER A 364 4.28 -20.09 -11.47
N LEU A 365 3.13 -19.59 -11.03
CA LEU A 365 3.03 -18.69 -9.88
C LEU A 365 2.26 -19.40 -8.76
N TYR A 366 2.73 -19.25 -7.53
CA TYR A 366 2.00 -19.61 -6.33
C TYR A 366 1.94 -18.42 -5.39
N ASP A 367 0.72 -17.93 -5.16
CA ASP A 367 0.38 -16.95 -4.15
C ASP A 367 -0.68 -17.59 -3.24
N PRO A 368 -0.38 -17.90 -1.97
CA PRO A 368 -1.33 -18.51 -1.06
C PRO A 368 -2.42 -17.56 -0.55
N LEU A 369 -2.26 -16.25 -0.75
CA LEU A 369 -3.24 -15.24 -0.33
C LEU A 369 -4.21 -14.86 -1.45
N PHE A 370 -3.87 -15.17 -2.71
CA PHE A 370 -4.66 -14.73 -3.86
C PHE A 370 -5.76 -15.71 -4.26
N SER A 371 -6.95 -15.18 -4.49
CA SER A 371 -8.10 -15.92 -5.03
C SER A 371 -8.21 -15.72 -6.53
N LYS A 372 -8.60 -16.77 -7.29
CA LYS A 372 -8.77 -16.71 -8.76
C LYS A 372 -9.81 -15.68 -9.24
N ASN A 373 -10.62 -15.13 -8.34
CA ASN A 373 -11.65 -14.14 -8.68
C ASN A 373 -11.09 -12.73 -8.89
N GLU A 374 -9.83 -12.49 -8.53
CA GLU A 374 -9.13 -11.23 -8.80
C GLU A 374 -8.50 -11.28 -10.20
N LEU A 375 -8.91 -10.34 -11.07
CA LEU A 375 -8.45 -10.25 -12.45
C LEU A 375 -6.98 -9.83 -12.47
N SER A 376 -6.10 -10.76 -12.86
CA SER A 376 -4.66 -10.49 -13.01
C SER A 376 -4.15 -11.09 -14.32
N ASP A 377 -3.28 -10.36 -15.01
CA ASP A 377 -2.63 -10.79 -16.27
C ASP A 377 -1.86 -12.12 -16.12
N VAL A 378 -1.50 -12.48 -14.88
CA VAL A 378 -0.78 -13.72 -14.56
C VAL A 378 -1.70 -14.85 -14.06
N ALA A 379 -3.02 -14.67 -14.07
CA ALA A 379 -3.98 -15.69 -13.61
C ALA A 379 -3.82 -17.04 -14.34
N ARG A 380 -3.35 -17.03 -15.59
CA ARG A 380 -3.08 -18.25 -16.38
C ARG A 380 -1.90 -19.09 -15.87
N VAL A 381 -0.93 -18.48 -15.18
CA VAL A 381 0.22 -19.19 -14.60
C VAL A 381 0.03 -19.52 -13.12
N LEU A 382 -1.01 -18.97 -12.48
CA LEU A 382 -1.35 -19.21 -11.08
C LEU A 382 -1.75 -20.67 -10.83
N LYS A 383 -1.15 -21.29 -9.82
CA LYS A 383 -1.39 -22.67 -9.40
C LYS A 383 -2.18 -22.74 -8.10
N ARG A 384 -2.97 -23.81 -7.94
CA ARG A 384 -3.83 -23.99 -6.75
C ARG A 384 -3.05 -24.45 -5.52
N SER A 385 -1.91 -25.10 -5.76
CA SER A 385 -1.04 -25.57 -4.70
C SER A 385 0.42 -25.31 -5.03
N MET A 386 1.21 -25.18 -3.98
CA MET A 386 2.66 -25.11 -4.08
C MET A 386 3.23 -26.31 -4.84
N LYS A 387 2.69 -27.52 -4.61
CA LYS A 387 3.13 -28.75 -5.30
C LYS A 387 2.97 -28.62 -6.81
N GLU A 388 1.80 -28.17 -7.28
CA GLU A 388 1.54 -27.92 -8.70
C GLU A 388 2.49 -26.88 -9.30
N ALA A 389 2.92 -25.89 -8.50
CA ALA A 389 3.86 -24.87 -8.97
C ALA A 389 5.28 -25.41 -9.16
N VAL A 390 5.76 -26.27 -8.24
CA VAL A 390 7.15 -26.75 -8.25
C VAL A 390 7.37 -28.06 -9.00
N GLU A 391 6.31 -28.80 -9.33
CA GLU A 391 6.44 -30.11 -9.97
C GLU A 391 7.15 -30.04 -11.34
N GLY A 392 8.30 -30.70 -11.43
CA GLY A 392 9.18 -30.67 -12.59
C GLY A 392 9.84 -29.31 -12.85
N ALA A 393 9.79 -28.37 -11.91
CA ALA A 393 10.47 -27.08 -12.04
C ALA A 393 12.00 -27.25 -12.04
N ASP A 394 12.67 -26.41 -12.83
CA ASP A 394 14.13 -26.32 -12.89
C ASP A 394 14.68 -25.33 -11.86
N CYS A 395 13.89 -24.31 -11.52
CA CYS A 395 14.24 -23.26 -10.57
C CYS A 395 13.02 -22.85 -9.74
N ILE A 396 13.23 -22.58 -8.46
CA ILE A 396 12.30 -21.81 -7.63
C ILE A 396 12.85 -20.40 -7.50
N VAL A 397 11.98 -19.39 -7.63
CA VAL A 397 12.30 -17.99 -7.33
C VAL A 397 11.35 -17.55 -6.23
N VAL A 398 11.92 -17.20 -5.08
CA VAL A 398 11.19 -16.66 -3.93
C VAL A 398 11.23 -15.15 -4.05
N PHE A 399 10.06 -14.59 -4.39
CA PHE A 399 9.92 -13.18 -4.74
C PHE A 399 9.37 -12.34 -3.59
N THR A 400 8.52 -12.93 -2.74
CA THR A 400 7.84 -12.22 -1.65
C THR A 400 8.03 -12.92 -0.31
N GLU A 401 8.03 -12.15 0.77
CA GLU A 401 8.20 -12.67 2.12
C GLU A 401 6.84 -13.07 2.72
N GLN A 402 6.56 -14.37 2.74
CA GLN A 402 5.36 -14.90 3.40
C GLN A 402 5.71 -16.02 4.36
N ASP A 403 5.03 -16.07 5.51
CA ASP A 403 5.30 -17.06 6.57
C ASP A 403 5.17 -18.51 6.10
N GLN A 404 4.31 -18.75 5.11
CA GLN A 404 4.14 -20.06 4.49
C GLN A 404 5.41 -20.50 3.74
N PHE A 405 6.14 -19.56 3.13
CA PHE A 405 7.39 -19.84 2.42
C PHE A 405 8.57 -20.06 3.40
N LYS A 406 8.60 -19.35 4.54
CA LYS A 406 9.63 -19.57 5.58
C LYS A 406 9.63 -21.00 6.13
N ARG A 407 8.46 -21.65 6.16
CA ARG A 407 8.26 -23.00 6.72
C ARG A 407 8.41 -24.13 5.69
N LEU A 408 8.95 -23.84 4.51
CA LEU A 408 9.12 -24.82 3.44
C LEU A 408 9.99 -26.00 3.85
N ASN A 409 9.48 -27.21 3.63
CA ASN A 409 10.31 -28.41 3.69
C ASN A 409 11.08 -28.57 2.37
N LEU A 410 12.26 -27.98 2.30
CA LEU A 410 13.12 -27.96 1.11
C LEU A 410 13.41 -29.36 0.54
N LYS A 411 13.51 -30.42 1.38
CA LYS A 411 13.71 -31.79 0.88
C LYS A 411 12.51 -32.31 0.10
N ARG A 412 11.30 -32.06 0.59
CA ARG A 412 10.05 -32.47 -0.09
C ARG A 412 9.86 -31.71 -1.39
N VAL A 413 10.18 -30.41 -1.39
CA VAL A 413 10.13 -29.57 -2.59
C VAL A 413 11.13 -30.08 -3.63
N LEU A 414 12.39 -30.32 -3.24
CA LEU A 414 13.41 -30.83 -4.15
C LEU A 414 13.07 -32.21 -4.74
N ALA A 415 12.33 -33.05 -4.01
CA ALA A 415 11.95 -34.39 -4.45
C ALA A 415 11.01 -34.39 -5.68
N VAL A 416 10.24 -33.32 -5.88
CA VAL A 416 9.32 -33.19 -7.02
C VAL A 416 9.84 -32.28 -8.13
N MET A 417 11.02 -31.68 -7.94
CA MET A 417 11.69 -30.82 -8.93
C MET A 417 12.61 -31.60 -9.86
N LYS A 418 12.97 -30.98 -11.00
CA LYS A 418 13.92 -31.55 -11.95
C LYS A 418 15.35 -31.25 -11.51
N LYS A 419 16.10 -32.27 -11.09
CA LYS A 419 17.50 -32.15 -10.67
C LYS A 419 18.48 -32.02 -11.86
N PRO A 420 19.62 -31.33 -11.71
CA PRO A 420 19.96 -30.43 -10.59
C PRO A 420 19.00 -29.23 -10.55
N ALA A 421 18.60 -28.79 -9.35
CA ALA A 421 17.56 -27.77 -9.17
C ALA A 421 18.14 -26.50 -8.55
N ALA A 422 17.67 -25.36 -9.04
CA ALA A 422 18.08 -24.04 -8.57
C ALA A 422 17.06 -23.42 -7.60
N MET A 423 17.55 -22.58 -6.69
CA MET A 423 16.74 -21.69 -5.86
C MET A 423 17.33 -20.28 -5.93
N VAL A 424 16.49 -19.31 -6.23
CA VAL A 424 16.80 -17.88 -6.14
C VAL A 424 15.95 -17.26 -5.05
N ASP A 425 16.59 -16.61 -4.09
CA ASP A 425 15.94 -15.94 -2.97
C ASP A 425 16.13 -14.42 -3.07
N LEU A 426 15.07 -13.69 -3.40
CA LEU A 426 15.10 -12.24 -3.54
C LEU A 426 14.73 -11.50 -2.25
N THR A 427 14.35 -12.23 -1.20
CA THR A 427 13.92 -11.66 0.08
C THR A 427 14.98 -11.82 1.17
N GLY A 428 15.95 -12.71 0.94
CA GLY A 428 16.99 -13.05 1.91
C GLY A 428 16.50 -13.91 3.08
N MET A 429 15.33 -14.55 2.97
CA MET A 429 14.74 -15.34 4.06
C MET A 429 15.45 -16.67 4.31
N PHE A 430 16.20 -17.18 3.33
CA PHE A 430 16.92 -18.44 3.44
C PHE A 430 18.41 -18.22 3.72
N GLU A 431 18.97 -19.08 4.57
CA GLU A 431 20.41 -19.15 4.80
C GLU A 431 21.07 -19.97 3.67
N PRO A 432 22.03 -19.41 2.90
CA PRO A 432 22.58 -20.05 1.71
C PRO A 432 23.09 -21.48 1.97
N LYS A 433 23.96 -21.65 2.98
CA LYS A 433 24.56 -22.93 3.35
C LYS A 433 23.52 -24.00 3.72
N LYS A 434 22.39 -23.59 4.32
CA LYS A 434 21.31 -24.53 4.65
C LYS A 434 20.60 -25.02 3.41
N VAL A 435 20.37 -24.15 2.41
CA VAL A 435 19.73 -24.51 1.14
C VAL A 435 20.63 -25.42 0.31
N GLU A 436 21.91 -25.07 0.19
CA GLU A 436 22.91 -25.86 -0.54
C GLU A 436 23.07 -27.27 0.03
N ARG A 437 23.12 -27.42 1.37
CA ARG A 437 23.14 -28.73 2.04
C ARG A 437 21.92 -29.61 1.74
N LYS A 438 20.80 -29.02 1.30
CA LYS A 438 19.62 -29.80 0.85
C LYS A 438 19.74 -30.26 -0.60
N GLY A 439 20.70 -29.75 -1.37
CA GLY A 439 20.99 -30.16 -2.76
C GLY A 439 20.48 -29.18 -3.82
N PHE A 440 20.26 -27.92 -3.46
CA PHE A 440 19.93 -26.85 -4.41
C PHE A 440 21.19 -26.06 -4.81
N GLU A 441 21.25 -25.62 -6.06
CA GLU A 441 22.10 -24.51 -6.47
C GLU A 441 21.44 -23.19 -6.02
N TYR A 442 22.09 -22.45 -5.12
CA TYR A 442 21.50 -21.26 -4.51
C TYR A 442 22.06 -19.96 -5.09
N ARG A 443 21.19 -18.99 -5.33
CA ARG A 443 21.54 -17.57 -5.52
C ARG A 443 20.59 -16.72 -4.68
N GLY A 444 21.01 -15.54 -4.27
CA GLY A 444 20.12 -14.61 -3.59
C GLY A 444 20.54 -13.17 -3.78
N LEU A 445 19.58 -12.26 -3.68
CA LEU A 445 19.84 -10.82 -3.70
C LEU A 445 20.74 -10.46 -2.52
N GLY A 446 21.87 -9.81 -2.78
CA GLY A 446 22.84 -9.44 -1.76
C GLY A 446 23.63 -10.61 -1.17
N ARG A 447 23.50 -11.83 -1.72
CA ARG A 447 24.23 -13.01 -1.25
C ARG A 447 25.46 -13.20 -2.12
N GLY A 448 26.62 -12.78 -1.62
CA GLY A 448 27.93 -13.08 -2.19
C GLY A 448 28.30 -14.55 -2.03
N VAL A 449 27.61 -15.45 -2.73
CA VAL A 449 27.94 -16.87 -2.73
C VAL A 449 29.18 -17.05 -3.61
N GLU A 450 30.23 -17.71 -3.08
CA GLU A 450 31.45 -18.01 -3.81
C GLU A 450 31.14 -18.61 -5.18
N LYS A 451 31.58 -17.92 -6.24
CA LYS A 451 31.68 -18.54 -7.57
C LYS A 451 32.76 -19.61 -7.46
N LYS A 452 32.36 -20.86 -7.23
CA LYS A 452 33.24 -22.01 -7.40
C LYS A 452 33.72 -22.12 -8.84
#